data_AF-A0A1Y1M0L2-F1
#
_entry.id   AF-A0A1Y1M0L2-F1
#
_cell.length_a   1.000
_cell.length_b   1.000
_cell.length_c   1.000
_cell.angle_alpha   90.00
_cell.angle_beta   90.00
_cell.angle_gamma   90.00
#
_symmetry.space_group_name_H-M   'P 1'
#
loop_
_entity.id
_entity.type
_entity.pdbx_description
1 polymer ?
#
loop_
_entity_poly.entity_id
_entity_poly.type
_entity_poly.pdbx_seq_one_letter_code
_entity_poly.pdbx_strand_id
1 'polypeptide(L)'
;IVDQYWRGLQLSTVQCHHCATRTYTFSQFESLGVNVSGDRNMTLSEALRQANTGDEIDDFRCNCCATSRPAKISESLARMPPLLCVSFRRFQVNGRGVVKSTAEVTWDFNDFDFTPYFLNSAEDWQGAPTHDRAFCGPFRYQCYAVIVHSGRSIDSG
;
A
#
# COMPACT_ATOMS: atom_id res chain seq x y z
N ILE A 1 -19.63 10.88 7.59
CA ILE A 1 -19.60 9.47 8.05
C ILE A 1 -18.49 8.69 7.35
N VAL A 2 -18.50 8.54 6.01
CA VAL A 2 -17.46 7.80 5.28
C VAL A 2 -16.03 8.29 5.59
N ASP A 3 -15.80 9.59 5.42
CA ASP A 3 -14.49 10.24 5.64
C ASP A 3 -13.94 10.07 7.06
N GLN A 4 -14.83 10.00 8.05
CA GLN A 4 -14.45 9.89 9.45
C GLN A 4 -13.92 8.49 9.79
N TYR A 5 -14.54 7.45 9.22
CA TYR A 5 -14.27 6.07 9.61
C TYR A 5 -13.37 5.31 8.64
N TRP A 6 -13.38 5.64 7.35
CA TRP A 6 -12.75 4.83 6.31
C TRP A 6 -11.59 5.50 5.61
N ARG A 7 -11.50 6.84 5.65
CA ARG A 7 -10.47 7.56 4.91
C ARG A 7 -9.10 7.41 5.58
N GLY A 8 -8.18 6.73 4.92
CA GLY A 8 -6.77 6.75 5.24
C GLY A 8 -5.98 7.69 4.31
N LEU A 9 -4.68 7.81 4.58
CA LEU A 9 -3.71 8.44 3.70
C LEU A 9 -2.57 7.47 3.40
N GLN A 10 -2.16 7.39 2.15
CA GLN A 10 -0.91 6.77 1.72
C GLN A 10 0.08 7.87 1.33
N LEU A 11 1.37 7.62 1.53
CA LEU A 11 2.47 8.40 0.98
C LEU A 11 3.18 7.57 -0.08
N SER A 12 3.19 8.07 -1.30
CA SER A 12 4.12 7.61 -2.34
C SER A 12 5.41 8.44 -2.27
N THR A 13 6.54 7.75 -2.15
CA THR A 13 7.87 8.35 -2.17
C THR A 13 8.61 7.92 -3.41
N VAL A 14 9.00 8.87 -4.25
CA VAL A 14 9.85 8.62 -5.42
C VAL A 14 11.25 9.18 -5.16
N GLN A 15 12.27 8.32 -5.13
CA GLN A 15 13.66 8.71 -4.95
C GLN A 15 14.43 8.55 -6.27
N CYS A 16 14.92 9.66 -6.82
CA CYS A 16 15.76 9.64 -8.02
C CYS A 16 17.12 8.99 -7.74
N HIS A 17 17.55 8.03 -8.58
CA HIS A 17 18.85 7.36 -8.38
C HIS A 17 20.05 8.24 -8.69
N HIS A 18 19.87 9.26 -9.52
CA HIS A 18 20.98 10.13 -9.92
C HIS A 18 21.31 11.21 -8.89
N CYS A 19 20.29 11.88 -8.33
CA CYS A 19 20.48 13.02 -7.42
C CYS A 19 19.97 12.79 -6.00
N ALA A 20 19.45 11.58 -5.71
CA ALA A 20 18.85 11.20 -4.43
C ALA A 20 17.67 12.08 -3.96
N THR A 21 17.18 13.02 -4.79
CA THR A 21 16.02 13.85 -4.46
C THR A 21 14.79 12.97 -4.29
N ARG A 22 14.09 13.15 -3.17
CA ARG A 22 12.83 12.48 -2.85
C ARG A 22 11.64 13.38 -3.16
N THR A 23 10.64 12.83 -3.82
CA THR A 23 9.35 13.48 -4.08
C THR A 23 8.27 12.73 -3.33
N TYR A 24 7.47 13.47 -2.55
CA TYR A 24 6.44 12.93 -1.68
C TYR A 24 5.06 13.30 -2.21
N THR A 25 4.19 12.30 -2.40
CA THR A 25 2.80 12.51 -2.84
C THR A 25 1.86 11.81 -1.88
N PHE A 26 1.02 12.58 -1.20
CA PHE A 26 -0.03 12.02 -0.34
C PHE A 26 -1.30 11.76 -1.16
N SER A 27 -1.88 10.58 -1.00
CA SER A 27 -3.15 10.18 -1.61
C SER A 27 -4.12 9.69 -0.54
N GLN A 28 -5.40 10.00 -0.74
CA GLN A 28 -6.49 9.47 0.10
C GLN A 28 -6.89 8.09 -0.39
N PHE A 29 -7.31 7.22 0.54
CA PHE A 29 -7.94 5.95 0.21
C PHE A 29 -9.11 5.66 1.15
N GLU A 30 -10.18 5.06 0.62
CA GLU A 30 -11.25 4.41 1.38
C GLU A 30 -11.07 2.89 1.44
N SER A 31 -10.30 2.34 0.49
CA SER A 31 -9.88 0.94 0.47
C SER A 31 -8.40 0.86 0.10
N LEU A 32 -7.62 0.19 0.94
CA LEU A 32 -6.20 -0.01 0.74
C LEU A 32 -6.00 -1.10 -0.34
N GLY A 33 -5.56 -0.68 -1.52
CA GLY A 33 -5.24 -1.60 -2.61
C GLY A 33 -3.89 -2.29 -2.39
N VAL A 34 -3.88 -3.61 -2.26
CA VAL A 34 -2.66 -4.39 -2.07
C VAL A 34 -2.37 -5.22 -3.32
N ASN A 35 -1.16 -5.06 -3.88
CA ASN A 35 -0.70 -5.84 -5.02
C ASN A 35 -0.38 -7.27 -4.57
N VAL A 36 -1.04 -8.25 -5.19
CA VAL A 36 -0.84 -9.69 -4.91
C VAL A 36 -0.61 -10.48 -6.21
N SER A 37 0.06 -9.84 -7.17
CA SER A 37 0.22 -10.36 -8.52
C SER A 37 1.02 -11.66 -8.58
N GLY A 38 0.67 -12.51 -9.55
CA GLY A 38 1.31 -13.80 -9.80
C GLY A 38 0.58 -14.97 -9.16
N ASP A 39 1.11 -16.17 -9.40
CA ASP A 39 0.56 -17.45 -8.91
C ASP A 39 1.24 -17.91 -7.62
N ARG A 40 1.97 -17.01 -6.95
CA ARG A 40 2.71 -17.32 -5.73
C ARG A 40 1.89 -16.97 -4.49
N ASN A 41 1.67 -17.96 -3.64
CA ASN A 41 1.11 -17.74 -2.30
C ASN A 41 2.02 -16.83 -1.48
N MET A 42 1.42 -15.93 -0.71
CA MET A 42 2.14 -14.96 0.12
C MET A 42 1.32 -14.57 1.35
N THR A 43 1.97 -13.95 2.33
CA THR A 43 1.29 -13.31 3.45
C THR A 43 0.90 -11.88 3.10
N LEU A 44 -0.13 -11.33 3.75
CA LEU A 44 -0.43 -9.88 3.68
C LEU A 44 0.80 -9.05 4.06
N SER A 45 1.58 -9.54 5.03
CA SER A 45 2.79 -8.89 5.51
C SER A 45 3.88 -8.79 4.44
N GLU A 46 4.03 -9.81 3.60
CA GLU A 46 4.96 -9.81 2.48
C GLU A 46 4.52 -8.82 1.40
N ALA A 47 3.23 -8.82 1.04
CA ALA A 47 2.69 -7.90 0.03
C ALA A 47 2.86 -6.42 0.43
N LEU A 48 2.54 -6.09 1.69
CA LEU A 48 2.74 -4.73 2.21
C LEU A 48 4.22 -4.37 2.30
N ARG A 49 5.09 -5.31 2.69
CA ARG A 49 6.53 -5.08 2.72
C ARG A 49 7.10 -4.82 1.33
N GLN A 50 6.61 -5.48 0.28
CA GLN A 50 7.02 -5.21 -1.09
C GLN A 50 6.68 -3.77 -1.48
N ALA A 51 5.46 -3.31 -1.21
CA ALA A 51 5.04 -1.92 -1.48
C ALA A 51 5.90 -0.89 -0.70
N ASN A 52 6.19 -1.15 0.58
CA ASN A 52 7.06 -0.31 1.40
C ASN A 52 8.53 -0.35 0.97
N THR A 53 9.01 -1.51 0.50
CA THR A 53 10.38 -1.63 -0.03
C THR A 53 10.51 -0.82 -1.30
N GLY A 54 9.48 -0.81 -2.15
CA GLY A 54 9.40 -0.06 -3.38
C GLY A 54 9.92 -0.80 -4.61
N ASP A 55 9.45 -0.36 -5.76
CA ASP A 55 9.77 -0.87 -7.08
C ASP A 55 10.65 0.13 -7.86
N GLU A 56 11.33 -0.38 -8.89
CA GLU A 56 12.13 0.43 -9.80
C GLU A 56 11.28 0.97 -10.95
N ILE A 57 11.49 2.24 -11.32
CA ILE A 57 10.85 2.91 -12.45
C ILE A 57 11.92 3.61 -13.30
N ASP A 58 11.86 3.47 -14.62
CA ASP A 58 12.89 4.00 -15.52
C ASP A 58 12.62 5.44 -15.99
N ASP A 59 11.35 5.86 -16.00
CA ASP A 59 10.89 7.10 -16.65
C ASP A 59 10.42 8.21 -15.69
N PHE A 60 11.09 8.36 -14.54
CA PHE A 60 10.75 9.42 -13.60
C PHE A 60 11.31 10.77 -14.05
N ARG A 61 10.43 11.74 -14.34
CA ARG A 61 10.83 13.13 -14.64
C ARG A 61 11.25 13.87 -13.37
N CYS A 62 12.54 13.83 -13.06
CA CYS A 62 13.07 14.45 -11.85
C CYS A 62 13.10 15.99 -11.96
N ASN A 63 12.52 16.68 -10.98
CA ASN A 63 12.53 18.16 -10.91
C ASN A 63 13.94 18.76 -10.74
N CYS A 64 14.83 18.06 -10.03
CA CYS A 64 16.21 18.51 -9.82
C CYS A 64 17.08 18.28 -11.08
N CYS A 65 16.95 17.12 -11.73
CA CYS A 65 17.71 16.82 -12.95
C CYS A 65 17.10 17.42 -14.23
N ALA A 66 15.86 17.89 -14.16
CA ALA A 66 15.05 18.38 -15.28
C ALA A 66 14.94 17.40 -16.48
N THR A 67 15.10 16.09 -16.23
CA THR A 67 15.06 15.04 -17.27
C THR A 67 14.54 13.71 -16.70
N SER A 68 14.23 12.76 -17.59
CA SER A 68 13.82 11.40 -17.24
C SER A 68 15.00 10.64 -16.64
N ARG A 69 14.78 10.01 -15.49
CA ARG A 69 15.79 9.25 -14.74
C ARG A 69 15.18 7.98 -14.15
N PRO A 70 15.98 6.93 -14.00
CA PRO A 70 15.58 5.81 -13.17
C PRO A 70 15.45 6.28 -11.72
N ALA A 71 14.42 5.78 -11.05
CA ALA A 71 14.07 6.12 -9.69
C ALA A 71 13.44 4.92 -8.99
N LYS A 72 13.40 4.98 -7.67
CA LYS A 72 12.72 4.00 -6.85
C LYS A 72 11.43 4.59 -6.28
N ILE A 73 10.30 3.92 -6.46
CA ILE A 73 9.00 4.32 -5.91
C ILE A 73 8.58 3.37 -4.80
N SER A 74 8.25 3.90 -3.62
CA SER A 74 7.69 3.13 -2.51
C SER A 74 6.40 3.74 -1.99
N GLU A 75 5.56 2.92 -1.36
CA GLU A 75 4.32 3.35 -0.73
C GLU A 75 4.37 3.08 0.77
N SER A 76 3.81 3.97 1.58
CA SER A 76 3.69 3.80 3.04
C SER A 76 2.38 4.37 3.54
N LEU A 77 1.91 3.93 4.70
CA LEU A 77 0.69 4.44 5.31
C LEU A 77 1.00 5.71 6.09
N ALA A 78 0.20 6.76 5.91
CA ALA A 78 0.43 8.08 6.49
C ALA A 78 -0.68 8.52 7.46
N ARG A 79 -1.86 7.92 7.34
CA ARG A 79 -2.97 8.06 8.28
C ARG A 79 -3.81 6.80 8.26
N MET A 80 -4.08 6.24 9.43
CA MET A 80 -4.87 5.02 9.58
C MET A 80 -6.34 5.32 9.90
N PRO A 81 -7.29 4.72 9.19
CA PRO A 81 -8.71 4.86 9.48
C PRO A 81 -9.16 3.91 10.60
N PRO A 82 -10.15 4.26 11.45
CA PRO A 82 -10.71 3.34 12.44
C PRO A 82 -11.27 2.05 11.85
N LEU A 83 -11.83 2.12 10.64
CA LEU A 83 -12.29 0.97 9.86
C LEU A 83 -11.45 0.87 8.59
N LEU A 84 -10.79 -0.27 8.39
CA LEU A 84 -9.91 -0.49 7.26
C LEU A 84 -10.50 -1.54 6.32
N CYS A 85 -10.65 -1.18 5.05
CA CYS A 85 -10.95 -2.11 3.98
C CYS A 85 -9.65 -2.41 3.21
N VAL A 86 -9.27 -3.68 3.09
CA VAL A 86 -8.12 -4.11 2.28
C VAL A 86 -8.65 -4.80 1.02
N SER A 87 -8.27 -4.29 -0.15
CA SER A 87 -8.65 -4.85 -1.45
C SER A 87 -7.44 -5.44 -2.15
N PHE A 88 -7.46 -6.76 -2.37
CA PHE A 88 -6.42 -7.43 -3.14
C PHE A 88 -6.61 -7.19 -4.64
N ARG A 89 -5.60 -6.58 -5.28
CA ARG A 89 -5.56 -6.33 -6.73
C ARG A 89 -5.23 -7.62 -7.48
N ARG A 90 -6.21 -8.54 -7.50
CA ARG A 90 -6.08 -9.88 -8.08
C ARG A 90 -6.21 -9.92 -9.60
N PHE A 91 -6.76 -8.89 -10.23
CA PHE A 91 -6.92 -8.83 -11.68
C PHE A 91 -5.79 -8.03 -12.29
N GLN A 92 -5.09 -8.64 -13.24
CA GLN A 92 -3.96 -8.02 -13.94
C GLN A 92 -4.21 -8.11 -15.45
N VAL A 93 -3.96 -7.01 -16.15
CA VAL A 93 -4.01 -7.00 -17.62
C VAL A 93 -2.67 -7.52 -18.14
N ASN A 94 -2.69 -8.55 -18.97
CA ASN A 94 -1.53 -8.98 -19.75
C ASN A 94 -1.82 -8.87 -21.25
N GLY A 95 -0.82 -9.15 -22.09
CA GLY A 95 -0.96 -9.07 -23.55
C GLY A 95 -2.01 -10.00 -24.17
N ARG A 96 -2.68 -10.85 -23.39
CA ARG A 96 -3.73 -11.79 -23.83
C ARG A 96 -5.09 -11.55 -23.17
N GLY A 97 -5.21 -10.55 -22.27
CA GLY A 97 -6.45 -10.22 -21.57
C GLY A 97 -6.27 -10.02 -20.06
N VAL A 98 -7.38 -10.10 -19.32
CA VAL A 98 -7.37 -9.98 -17.85
C VAL A 98 -7.21 -11.36 -17.23
N VAL A 99 -6.19 -11.52 -16.38
CA VAL A 99 -5.95 -12.75 -15.61
C VAL A 99 -6.17 -12.48 -14.12
N LYS A 100 -6.90 -13.38 -13.47
CA LYS A 100 -7.14 -13.35 -12.02
C LYS A 100 -6.08 -14.20 -11.30
N SER A 101 -5.33 -13.61 -10.38
CA SER A 101 -4.52 -14.36 -9.41
C SER A 101 -5.43 -15.07 -8.40
N THR A 102 -5.34 -16.39 -8.40
CA THR A 102 -5.97 -17.26 -7.40
C THR A 102 -5.01 -17.64 -6.27
N ALA A 103 -3.83 -17.02 -6.21
CA ALA A 103 -2.85 -17.29 -5.17
C ALA A 103 -3.41 -17.01 -3.77
N GLU A 104 -3.07 -17.88 -2.83
CA GLU A 104 -3.48 -17.72 -1.44
C GLU A 104 -2.78 -16.52 -0.81
N VAL A 105 -3.55 -15.70 -0.08
CA VAL A 105 -3.01 -14.61 0.74
C VAL A 105 -3.40 -14.88 2.18
N THR A 106 -2.42 -15.04 3.06
CA THR A 106 -2.66 -15.41 4.47
C THR A 106 -2.32 -14.27 5.43
N TRP A 107 -3.07 -14.16 6.53
CA TRP A 107 -2.83 -13.24 7.62
C TRP A 107 -3.54 -13.71 8.90
N ASP A 108 -3.21 -13.15 10.05
CA ASP A 108 -3.97 -13.38 11.28
C ASP A 108 -5.25 -12.54 11.27
N PHE A 109 -6.40 -13.19 11.22
CA PHE A 109 -7.71 -12.53 11.26
C PHE A 109 -7.97 -11.81 12.58
N ASN A 110 -7.34 -12.21 13.68
CA ASN A 110 -7.64 -11.65 14.99
C ASN A 110 -6.78 -10.43 15.31
N ASP A 111 -5.57 -10.39 14.78
CA ASP A 111 -4.58 -9.43 15.24
C ASP A 111 -3.48 -9.16 14.19
N PHE A 112 -3.79 -8.30 13.22
CA PHE A 112 -2.83 -7.85 12.21
C PHE A 112 -2.32 -6.44 12.52
N ASP A 113 -1.00 -6.29 12.58
CA ASP A 113 -0.33 -5.03 12.91
C ASP A 113 0.16 -4.29 11.65
N PHE A 114 -0.44 -3.14 11.35
CA PHE A 114 -0.05 -2.29 10.22
C PHE A 114 1.08 -1.29 10.56
N THR A 115 1.51 -1.20 11.82
CA THR A 115 2.56 -0.27 12.28
C THR A 115 3.86 -0.35 11.48
N PRO A 116 4.37 -1.54 11.09
CA PRO A 116 5.60 -1.63 10.30
C PRO A 116 5.51 -1.00 8.91
N TYR A 117 4.30 -0.76 8.40
CA TYR A 117 4.04 -0.21 7.07
C TYR A 117 3.68 1.28 7.08
N PHE A 118 3.51 1.83 8.28
CA PHE A 118 3.27 3.25 8.48
C PHE A 118 4.56 4.05 8.34
N LEU A 119 4.42 5.32 7.96
CA LEU A 119 5.51 6.30 7.95
C LEU A 119 6.12 6.39 9.34
N ASN A 120 7.19 5.64 9.57
CA ASN A 120 7.94 5.68 10.81
C ASN A 120 9.35 6.14 10.50
N SER A 121 9.47 7.44 10.39
CA SER A 121 10.75 8.10 10.32
C SER A 121 11.18 8.39 11.76
N ALA A 122 12.22 7.73 12.24
CA ALA A 122 13.06 8.32 13.27
C ALA A 122 13.65 9.69 12.82
N GLU A 123 13.49 10.04 11.53
CA GLU A 123 14.07 11.21 10.87
C GLU A 123 13.06 12.34 10.52
N ASP A 124 11.76 12.09 10.32
CA ASP A 124 10.79 13.07 9.77
C ASP A 124 9.74 13.59 10.77
N TRP A 125 9.58 12.98 11.95
CA TRP A 125 8.60 13.42 12.97
C TRP A 125 9.27 13.75 14.31
N GLN A 126 9.92 14.91 14.39
CA GLN A 126 10.32 15.56 15.66
C GLN A 126 9.22 16.49 16.22
N GLY A 127 8.00 16.42 15.68
CA GLY A 127 6.88 17.30 16.02
C GLY A 127 5.85 16.66 16.95
N ALA A 128 5.51 17.40 18.01
CA ALA A 128 4.41 17.29 18.98
C ALA A 128 3.71 15.92 19.18
N PRO A 129 3.53 15.45 20.44
CA PRO A 129 2.73 14.27 20.72
C PRO A 129 1.30 14.51 20.25
N THR A 130 0.97 14.00 19.07
CA THR A 130 -0.41 13.96 18.62
C THR A 130 -1.04 12.79 19.37
N HIS A 131 -2.08 13.03 20.16
CA HIS A 131 -2.87 11.95 20.76
C HIS A 131 -3.83 11.31 19.74
N ASP A 132 -3.71 11.66 18.45
CA ASP A 132 -4.57 11.16 17.39
C ASP A 132 -4.14 9.74 16.99
N ARG A 133 -5.02 8.78 17.27
CA ARG A 133 -4.85 7.36 16.93
C ARG A 133 -4.76 7.10 15.43
N ALA A 134 -5.09 8.08 14.58
CA ALA A 134 -4.89 7.96 13.15
C ALA A 134 -3.41 8.11 12.72
N PHE A 135 -2.57 8.69 13.57
CA PHE A 135 -1.15 8.96 13.29
C PHE A 135 -0.18 8.31 14.27
N CYS A 136 -0.67 7.85 15.43
CA CYS A 136 0.15 7.20 16.45
C CYS A 136 -0.24 5.74 16.63
N GLY A 137 0.69 4.85 16.27
CA GLY A 137 0.55 3.41 16.46
C GLY A 137 0.57 3.00 17.95
N PRO A 138 0.35 1.70 18.23
CA PRO A 138 0.28 0.63 17.25
C PRO A 138 -1.05 0.58 16.48
N PHE A 139 -1.00 0.22 15.20
CA PHE A 139 -2.15 0.11 14.30
C PHE A 139 -2.59 -1.35 14.14
N ARG A 140 -3.21 -1.92 15.18
CA ARG A 140 -3.66 -3.32 15.20
C ARG A 140 -5.13 -3.43 14.82
N TYR A 141 -5.46 -4.39 13.96
CA TYR A 141 -6.82 -4.62 13.47
C TYR A 141 -7.23 -6.08 13.62
N GLN A 142 -8.51 -6.26 13.97
CA GLN A 142 -9.23 -7.52 13.86
C GLN A 142 -10.10 -7.50 12.61
N CYS A 143 -10.03 -8.55 11.81
CA CYS A 143 -10.87 -8.77 10.65
C CYS A 143 -12.25 -9.30 11.11
N TYR A 144 -13.32 -8.61 10.69
CA TYR A 144 -14.69 -9.00 11.01
C TYR A 144 -15.51 -9.44 9.78
N ALA A 145 -15.00 -9.21 8.57
CA ALA A 145 -15.68 -9.55 7.33
C ALA A 145 -14.67 -9.81 6.21
N VAL A 146 -14.99 -10.76 5.32
CA VAL A 146 -14.22 -11.09 4.13
C VAL A 146 -15.18 -11.27 2.96
N ILE A 147 -14.89 -10.64 1.83
CA ILE A 147 -15.61 -10.88 0.57
C ILE A 147 -14.69 -11.72 -0.31
N VAL A 148 -15.18 -12.88 -0.73
CA VAL A 148 -14.44 -13.83 -1.57
C VAL A 148 -15.12 -13.91 -2.93
N HIS A 149 -14.31 -13.81 -3.99
CA HIS A 149 -14.74 -14.08 -5.35
C HIS A 149 -14.31 -15.49 -5.75
N SER A 150 -15.27 -16.40 -5.97
CA SER A 150 -15.04 -17.70 -6.63
C SER A 150 -14.86 -17.51 -8.14
N GLY A 151 -14.46 -18.53 -8.88
CA GLY A 151 -14.24 -18.42 -10.34
C GLY A 151 -12.83 -17.97 -10.75
N ARG A 152 -12.52 -18.14 -12.04
CA ARG A 152 -11.17 -17.94 -12.61
C ARG A 152 -11.05 -16.70 -13.49
N SER A 153 -12.15 -16.05 -13.83
CA SER A 153 -12.17 -14.85 -14.68
C SER A 153 -12.93 -13.71 -14.01
N ILE A 154 -12.94 -12.53 -14.64
CA ILE A 154 -13.78 -11.41 -14.22
C ILE A 154 -15.28 -11.65 -14.50
N ASP A 155 -15.57 -12.54 -15.45
CA ASP A 155 -16.92 -12.84 -15.94
C ASP A 155 -17.53 -14.12 -15.33
N SER A 156 -16.87 -14.73 -14.33
CA SER A 156 -17.35 -15.94 -13.65
C SER A 156 -17.24 -15.81 -12.13
N GLY A 157 -18.34 -16.04 -11.42
CA GLY A 157 -18.46 -15.95 -9.95
C GLY A 157 -19.04 -17.21 -9.35
#